data_AF-A0AA40XAM5-F1
#
_entry.id   AF-A0AA40XAM5-F1
#
_cell.length_a   1.000
_cell.length_b   1.000
_cell.length_c   1.000
_cell.angle_alpha   90.00
_cell.angle_beta   90.00
_cell.angle_gamma   90.00
#
_symmetry.space_group_name_H-M   'P 1'
#
loop_
_entity.id
_entity.type
_entity.pdbx_description
1 polymer ?
#
loop_
_entity_poly.entity_id
_entity_poly.type
_entity_poly.pdbx_seq_one_letter_code
_entity_poly.pdbx_strand_id
1 'polypeptide(L)'
;MIIALAFVGLLLVGVQWLPVIVTGCLFLFGIGGGYFQPANISTIMQSGSTSNQGTIGSLQRMIQNIAIANGTAIGSTLINLTAPNLPPGIQVTWYLALFVVAIIVIAGISINYLHPEKA
;
A
#
# COMPACT_ATOMS: atom_id res chain seq x y z
N MET A 1 5.43 -8.58 -2.14
CA MET A 1 5.25 -9.31 -3.42
C MET A 1 3.78 -9.52 -3.78
N ILE A 2 2.94 -10.12 -2.92
CA ILE A 2 1.51 -10.40 -3.24
C ILE A 2 0.70 -9.13 -3.56
N ILE A 3 0.90 -8.05 -2.79
CA ILE A 3 0.25 -6.74 -3.03
C ILE A 3 0.66 -6.14 -4.39
N ALA A 4 1.92 -6.31 -4.81
CA ALA A 4 2.40 -5.80 -6.10
C ALA A 4 1.73 -6.55 -7.26
N LEU A 5 1.55 -7.87 -7.15
CA LEU A 5 0.85 -8.68 -8.14
C LEU A 5 -0.62 -8.23 -8.30
N ALA A 6 -1.29 -7.93 -7.19
CA ALA A 6 -2.64 -7.38 -7.22
C ALA A 6 -2.69 -6.05 -7.99
N PHE A 7 -1.75 -5.13 -7.73
CA PHE A 7 -1.73 -3.85 -8.44
C PHE A 7 -1.37 -3.99 -9.91
N VAL A 8 -0.44 -4.87 -10.29
CA VAL A 8 -0.14 -5.17 -11.70
C VAL A 8 -1.39 -5.66 -12.43
N GLY A 9 -2.20 -6.53 -11.81
CA GLY A 9 -3.49 -6.95 -12.37
C GLY A 9 -4.49 -5.79 -12.48
N LEU A 10 -4.54 -4.91 -11.48
CA LEU A 10 -5.41 -3.74 -11.47
C LEU A 10 -5.01 -2.66 -12.49
N LEU A 11 -3.74 -2.58 -12.92
CA LEU A 11 -3.30 -1.63 -13.95
C LEU A 11 -4.06 -1.79 -15.27
N LEU A 12 -4.52 -3.00 -15.55
CA LEU A 12 -5.22 -3.33 -16.78
C LEU A 12 -6.73 -3.12 -16.66
N VAL A 13 -7.23 -2.68 -15.49
CA VAL A 13 -8.66 -2.42 -15.26
C VAL A 13 -9.14 -1.33 -16.22
N GLY A 14 -9.84 -1.74 -17.26
CA GLY A 14 -10.66 -0.88 -18.11
C GLY A 14 -12.14 -1.06 -17.81
N VAL A 15 -12.99 -0.25 -18.45
CA VAL A 15 -14.47 -0.28 -18.32
C VAL A 15 -15.07 -1.67 -18.57
N GLN A 16 -14.35 -2.55 -19.28
CA GLN A 16 -14.85 -3.83 -19.80
C GLN A 16 -14.43 -5.05 -18.96
N TRP A 17 -13.70 -4.88 -17.85
CA TRP A 17 -13.26 -6.02 -17.05
C TRP A 17 -14.43 -6.68 -16.30
N LEU A 18 -14.48 -8.01 -16.31
CA LEU A 18 -15.46 -8.75 -15.54
C LEU A 18 -15.25 -8.45 -14.04
N PRO A 19 -16.32 -8.17 -13.27
CA PRO A 19 -16.23 -7.90 -11.84
C PRO A 19 -15.43 -8.95 -11.06
N VAL A 20 -15.54 -10.23 -11.45
CA VAL A 20 -14.80 -11.35 -10.85
C VAL A 20 -13.29 -11.13 -10.88
N ILE A 21 -12.75 -10.56 -11.96
CA ILE A 21 -11.31 -10.34 -12.09
C ILE A 21 -10.86 -9.21 -11.15
N VAL A 22 -11.64 -8.12 -11.08
CA VAL A 22 -11.39 -7.02 -10.14
C VAL A 22 -11.45 -7.51 -8.69
N THR A 23 -12.48 -8.28 -8.35
CA THR A 23 -12.62 -8.90 -7.02
C THR A 23 -11.46 -9.83 -6.71
N GLY A 24 -11.01 -10.64 -7.67
CA GLY A 24 -9.84 -11.50 -7.49
C GLY A 24 -8.57 -10.71 -7.18
N CYS A 25 -8.33 -9.60 -7.88
CA CYS A 25 -7.18 -8.73 -7.61
C CYS A 25 -7.29 -8.07 -6.22
N LEU A 26 -8.47 -7.57 -5.85
CA LEU A 26 -8.72 -6.98 -4.53
C LEU A 26 -8.61 -8.02 -3.40
N PHE A 27 -8.99 -9.27 -3.66
CA PHE A 27 -8.81 -10.37 -2.72
C PHE A 27 -7.32 -10.66 -2.47
N LEU A 28 -6.50 -10.72 -3.53
CA LEU A 28 -5.04 -10.86 -3.40
C LEU A 28 -4.43 -9.68 -2.65
N PHE A 29 -4.88 -8.46 -2.92
CA PHE A 29 -4.50 -7.27 -2.16
C PHE A 29 -4.83 -7.46 -0.66
N GLY A 30 -6.05 -7.92 -0.35
CA GLY A 30 -6.50 -8.20 1.02
C GLY A 30 -5.66 -9.25 1.74
N ILE A 31 -5.33 -10.37 1.09
CA ILE A 31 -4.42 -11.39 1.63
C ILE A 31 -3.07 -10.77 1.96
N GLY A 32 -2.50 -10.02 1.00
CA GLY A 32 -1.22 -9.34 1.21
C GLY A 32 -1.27 -8.39 2.41
N GLY A 33 -2.29 -7.53 2.48
CA GLY A 33 -2.51 -6.63 3.62
C GLY A 33 -2.61 -7.38 4.95
N GLY A 34 -3.42 -8.43 5.00
CA GLY A 34 -3.63 -9.25 6.20
C GLY A 34 -2.38 -10.00 6.67
N TYR A 35 -1.52 -10.41 5.75
CA TYR A 35 -0.28 -11.10 6.12
C TYR A 35 0.81 -10.14 6.61
N PHE A 36 1.03 -9.02 5.90
CA PHE A 36 2.17 -8.14 6.18
C PHE A 36 1.86 -7.07 7.24
N GLN A 37 0.64 -6.53 7.27
CA GLN A 37 0.34 -5.39 8.14
C GLN A 37 0.39 -5.74 9.64
N PRO A 38 -0.24 -6.83 10.13
CA PRO A 38 -0.16 -7.22 11.54
C PRO A 38 1.27 -7.57 11.96
N ALA A 39 2.02 -8.30 11.12
CA ALA A 39 3.39 -8.67 11.39
C ALA A 39 4.29 -7.43 11.57
N ASN A 40 4.21 -6.47 10.65
CA ASN A 40 4.99 -5.24 10.72
C ASN A 40 4.62 -4.36 11.92
N ILE A 41 3.32 -4.24 12.24
CA ILE A 41 2.87 -3.49 13.43
C ILE A 41 3.40 -4.15 14.70
N SER A 42 3.33 -5.48 14.78
CA SER A 42 3.87 -6.23 15.92
C SER A 42 5.37 -5.95 16.13
N THR A 43 6.16 -6.00 15.06
CA THR A 43 7.59 -5.66 15.11
C THR A 43 7.84 -4.22 15.59
N ILE A 44 7.07 -3.25 15.09
CA ILE A 44 7.15 -1.85 15.56
C ILE A 44 6.84 -1.76 17.06
N MET A 45 5.77 -2.41 17.51
CA MET A 45 5.38 -2.40 18.93
C MET A 45 6.43 -3.06 19.83
N GLN A 46 7.14 -4.07 19.34
CA GLN A 46 8.19 -4.78 20.07
C GLN A 46 9.54 -4.05 20.07
N SER A 47 9.69 -2.99 19.26
CA SER A 47 10.96 -2.24 19.16
C SER A 47 11.26 -1.37 20.40
N GLY A 48 10.29 -1.15 21.29
CA GLY A 48 10.45 -0.37 22.51
C GLY A 48 10.14 -1.15 23.79
N SER A 49 10.45 -0.54 24.94
CA SER A 49 10.06 -1.07 26.25
C SER A 49 8.54 -1.04 26.46
N THR A 50 8.04 -1.89 27.36
CA THR A 50 6.61 -1.90 27.76
C THR A 50 6.11 -0.51 28.19
N SER A 51 6.96 0.29 28.84
CA SER A 51 6.61 1.66 29.27
C SER A 51 6.31 2.61 28.11
N ASN A 52 6.87 2.36 26.93
CA ASN A 52 6.78 3.26 25.78
C ASN A 52 5.83 2.73 24.69
N GLN A 53 5.28 1.52 24.84
CA GLN A 53 4.39 0.91 23.85
C GLN A 53 3.14 1.74 23.58
N GLY A 54 2.57 2.41 24.59
CA GLY A 54 1.42 3.31 24.39
C GLY A 54 1.75 4.46 23.43
N THR A 55 2.93 5.05 23.56
CA THR A 55 3.41 6.13 22.68
C THR A 55 3.78 5.62 21.29
N ILE A 56 4.46 4.48 21.18
CA ILE A 56 4.80 3.87 19.88
C ILE A 56 3.53 3.52 19.12
N GLY A 57 2.54 2.90 19.78
CA GLY A 57 1.28 2.53 19.17
C GLY A 57 0.46 3.73 18.70
N SER A 58 0.44 4.84 19.46
CA SER A 58 -0.27 6.06 19.05
C SER A 58 0.39 6.72 17.84
N LEU A 59 1.72 6.80 17.79
CA LEU A 59 2.47 7.31 16.64
C LEU A 59 2.25 6.41 15.41
N GLN A 60 2.28 5.09 15.58
CA GLN A 60 2.03 4.12 14.53
C GLN A 60 0.63 4.31 13.90
N ARG A 61 -0.40 4.45 14.73
CA ARG A 61 -1.77 4.78 14.29
C ARG A 61 -1.84 6.14 13.59
N MET A 62 -1.13 7.15 14.09
CA MET A 62 -1.13 8.48 13.48
C MET A 62 -0.53 8.45 12.08
N ILE A 63 0.59 7.76 11.88
CA ILE A 63 1.21 7.60 10.55
C ILE A 63 0.26 6.88 9.59
N GLN A 64 -0.45 5.84 10.04
CA GLN A 64 -1.48 5.18 9.23
C GLN A 64 -2.60 6.15 8.81
N ASN A 65 -3.11 6.95 9.75
CA ASN A 65 -4.16 7.91 9.45
C ASN A 65 -3.71 8.96 8.42
N ILE A 66 -2.48 9.45 8.52
CA ILE A 66 -1.88 10.37 7.53
C ILE A 66 -1.79 9.71 6.16
N ALA A 67 -1.32 8.45 6.10
CA ALA A 67 -1.22 7.72 4.84
C ALA A 67 -2.59 7.55 4.17
N ILE A 68 -3.64 7.23 4.95
CA ILE A 68 -5.02 7.13 4.44
C ILE A 68 -5.50 8.49 3.93
N ALA A 69 -5.37 9.55 4.74
CA ALA A 69 -5.83 10.89 4.37
C ALA A 69 -5.16 11.38 3.07
N ASN A 70 -3.84 11.23 2.96
CA ASN A 70 -3.09 11.61 1.77
C ASN A 70 -3.48 10.75 0.57
N GLY A 71 -3.60 9.42 0.75
CA GLY A 71 -4.01 8.51 -0.31
C GLY A 71 -5.40 8.85 -0.86
N THR A 72 -6.36 9.16 0.02
CA THR A 72 -7.71 9.60 -0.37
C THR A 72 -7.68 10.93 -1.10
N ALA A 73 -6.95 11.93 -0.59
CA ALA A 73 -6.85 13.24 -1.22
C ALA A 73 -6.25 13.12 -2.64
N ILE A 74 -5.08 12.50 -2.77
CA ILE A 74 -4.39 12.34 -4.05
C ILE A 74 -5.23 11.50 -5.02
N GLY A 75 -5.76 10.36 -4.57
CA GLY A 75 -6.55 9.46 -5.40
C GLY A 75 -7.82 10.12 -5.93
N SER A 76 -8.57 10.81 -5.06
CA SER A 76 -9.78 11.53 -5.48
C SER A 76 -9.49 12.66 -6.44
N THR A 77 -8.40 13.42 -6.26
CA THR A 77 -7.95 14.44 -7.21
C THR A 77 -7.64 13.84 -8.58
N LEU A 78 -6.85 12.77 -8.63
CA LEU A 78 -6.48 12.12 -9.91
C LEU A 78 -7.70 11.59 -10.67
N ILE A 79 -8.65 10.99 -9.97
CA ILE A 79 -9.91 10.54 -10.57
C ILE A 79 -10.72 11.72 -11.09
N ASN A 80 -10.85 12.79 -10.30
CA ASN A 80 -11.64 13.97 -10.66
C ASN A 80 -11.08 14.72 -11.89
N LEU A 81 -9.75 14.79 -12.04
CA LEU A 81 -9.10 15.40 -13.21
C LEU A 81 -9.46 14.73 -14.55
N THR A 82 -10.00 13.51 -14.51
CA THR A 82 -10.43 12.78 -15.71
C THR A 82 -11.94 12.80 -15.92
N ALA A 83 -12.71 13.46 -15.04
CA ALA A 83 -14.15 13.57 -15.18
C ALA A 83 -14.57 14.25 -16.51
N PRO A 84 -15.64 13.77 -17.19
CA PRO A 84 -16.55 12.69 -16.78
C PRO A 84 -16.03 11.27 -17.05
N ASN A 85 -14.93 11.11 -17.78
CA ASN A 85 -14.35 9.82 -18.13
C ASN A 85 -13.39 9.32 -17.04
N LEU A 86 -13.93 8.77 -15.95
CA LEU A 86 -13.18 8.31 -14.76
C LEU A 86 -12.16 7.15 -14.93
N PRO A 87 -12.33 6.19 -15.86
CA PRO A 87 -11.47 5.00 -15.94
C PRO A 87 -9.96 5.28 -16.05
N PRO A 88 -9.47 6.23 -16.87
CA PRO A 88 -8.06 6.59 -16.90
C PRO A 88 -7.55 7.12 -15.55
N GLY A 89 -8.35 7.93 -14.84
CA GLY A 89 -7.98 8.42 -13.51
C GLY A 89 -7.83 7.30 -12.50
N ILE A 90 -8.74 6.32 -12.52
CA ILE A 90 -8.65 5.11 -11.69
C ILE A 90 -7.39 4.31 -12.03
N GLN A 91 -7.09 4.09 -13.30
CA GLN A 91 -5.85 3.40 -13.71
C GLN A 91 -4.60 4.12 -13.20
N VAL A 92 -4.55 5.45 -13.31
CA VAL A 92 -3.44 6.25 -12.79
C VAL A 92 -3.29 6.08 -11.28
N THR A 93 -4.39 5.96 -10.52
CA THR A 93 -4.30 5.66 -9.08
C THR A 93 -3.70 4.28 -8.78
N TRP A 94 -3.98 3.27 -9.61
CA TRP A 94 -3.33 1.96 -9.49
C TRP A 94 -1.84 2.00 -9.85
N TYR A 95 -1.46 2.77 -10.88
CA TYR A 95 -0.05 3.02 -11.22
C TYR A 95 0.68 3.68 -10.06
N LEU A 96 0.08 4.71 -9.44
CA LEU A 96 0.68 5.39 -8.30
C LEU A 96 0.89 4.42 -7.13
N ALA A 97 -0.10 3.59 -6.81
CA ALA A 97 0.02 2.61 -5.74
C ALA A 97 1.14 1.58 -6.03
N LEU A 98 1.23 1.07 -7.26
CA LEU A 98 2.30 0.16 -7.66
C LEU A 98 3.67 0.84 -7.59
N PHE A 99 3.77 2.09 -8.02
CA PHE A 99 5.02 2.86 -7.98
C PHE A 99 5.53 3.04 -6.55
N VAL A 100 4.63 3.36 -5.60
CA VAL A 100 4.98 3.43 -4.17
C VAL A 100 5.48 2.08 -3.66
N VAL A 101 4.83 0.97 -4.02
CA VAL A 101 5.29 -0.37 -3.64
C VAL A 101 6.68 -0.66 -4.21
N ALA A 102 6.94 -0.30 -5.47
CA ALA A 102 8.24 -0.50 -6.10
C ALA A 102 9.35 0.28 -5.38
N ILE A 103 9.12 1.55 -5.04
CA ILE A 103 10.07 2.36 -4.26
C ILE A 103 10.39 1.69 -2.93
N ILE A 104 9.37 1.22 -2.20
CA ILE A 104 9.57 0.58 -0.89
C ILE A 104 10.38 -0.72 -1.02
N VAL A 105 10.12 -1.52 -2.06
CA VAL A 105 10.90 -2.75 -2.31
C VAL A 105 12.36 -2.41 -2.63
N ILE A 106 12.61 -1.42 -3.49
CA ILE A 106 13.97 -0.99 -3.83
C ILE A 106 14.69 -0.45 -2.60
N ALA A 107 14.01 0.36 -1.78
CA ALA A 107 14.57 0.87 -0.53
C ALA A 107 14.90 -0.27 0.44
N GLY A 108 14.01 -1.26 0.58
CA GLY A 108 14.25 -2.43 1.42
C GLY A 108 15.47 -3.24 0.96
N ILE A 109 15.59 -3.50 -0.34
CA ILE A 109 16.77 -4.18 -0.91
C ILE A 109 18.04 -3.37 -0.66
N SER A 110 17.99 -2.05 -0.88
CA SER A 110 19.13 -1.16 -0.71
C SER A 110 19.59 -1.11 0.75
N ILE A 111 18.65 -1.03 1.70
CA ILE A 111 18.96 -1.05 3.14
C ILE A 111 19.62 -2.37 3.54
N ASN A 112 19.08 -3.51 3.10
CA ASN A 112 19.65 -4.81 3.42
C ASN A 112 21.04 -5.02 2.79
N TYR A 113 21.28 -4.44 1.61
CA TYR A 113 22.59 -4.47 0.97
C TYR A 113 23.62 -3.60 1.72
N LEU A 114 23.23 -2.41 2.19
CA LEU A 114 24.11 -1.48 2.90
C LEU A 114 24.32 -1.84 4.38
N HIS A 115 23.37 -2.54 5.00
CA HIS A 115 23.38 -2.94 6.40
C HIS A 115 23.09 -4.45 6.57
N PRO A 116 24.00 -5.32 6.08
CA PRO A 116 23.79 -6.77 6.14
C PRO A 116 23.69 -7.31 7.57
N GLU A 117 24.18 -6.59 8.57
CA GLU A 117 24.08 -6.92 9.99
C GLU A 117 22.66 -6.84 10.57
N LYS A 118 21.70 -6.26 9.83
CA LYS A 118 20.29 -6.14 10.22
C LYS A 118 19.36 -7.13 9.51
N ALA A 119 19.90 -7.97 8.63
CA ALA A 119 19.15 -8.93 7.83
C ALA A 119 18.87 -10.25 8.58
#